data_AF-N1PWF1-F1
#
_entry.id   AF-N1PWF1-F1
#
_cell.length_a   1.000
_cell.length_b   1.000
_cell.length_c   1.000
_cell.angle_alpha   90.00
_cell.angle_beta   90.00
_cell.angle_gamma   90.00
#
_symmetry.space_group_name_H-M   'P 1'
#
loop_
_entity.id
_entity.type
_entity.pdbx_description
1 polymer ?
#
loop_
_entity_poly.entity_id
_entity_poly.type
_entity_poly.pdbx_seq_one_letter_code
_entity_poly.pdbx_strand_id
1 'polypeptide(L)'
;MANFETQNGIPAGTPQDSAPGQWDVLYYNQTMFPPAGIGSFDRDVNLSKDQTSTGVGRQFRSFVGNQGAWGASFASAWQVLTLLGVPSDATAIMRDCTVVVSAPFS
;
A
#
# COMPACT_ATOMS: atom_id res chain seq x y z
N MET A 1 2.71 -20.82 7.26
CA MET A 1 1.97 -19.66 6.69
C MET A 1 0.59 -20.16 6.30
N ALA A 2 -0.48 -19.43 6.65
CA ALA A 2 -1.84 -19.85 6.29
C ALA A 2 -2.04 -19.71 4.77
N ASN A 3 -2.67 -20.71 4.14
CA ASN A 3 -2.74 -20.83 2.68
C ASN A 3 -4.03 -20.20 2.11
N PHE A 4 -4.50 -19.11 2.73
CA PHE A 4 -5.84 -18.55 2.52
C PHE A 4 -6.04 -18.02 1.09
N GLU A 5 -5.03 -17.40 0.50
CA GLU A 5 -5.13 -16.91 -0.88
C GLU A 5 -5.15 -18.04 -1.92
N THR A 6 -4.40 -19.13 -1.70
CA THR A 6 -4.49 -20.33 -2.54
C THR A 6 -5.87 -20.98 -2.47
N GLN A 7 -6.55 -20.91 -1.32
CA GLN A 7 -7.94 -21.37 -1.15
C GLN A 7 -8.95 -20.47 -1.88
N ASN A 8 -8.63 -19.18 -2.06
CA ASN A 8 -9.40 -18.21 -2.85
C ASN A 8 -8.99 -18.18 -4.34
N GLY A 9 -8.15 -19.11 -4.80
CA GLY A 9 -7.77 -19.25 -6.21
C GLY A 9 -6.58 -18.39 -6.66
N ILE A 10 -5.83 -17.77 -5.74
CA ILE A 10 -4.61 -17.01 -6.02
C ILE A 10 -3.39 -17.86 -5.58
N PRO A 11 -2.64 -18.49 -6.51
CA PRO A 11 -1.47 -19.28 -6.17
C PRO A 11 -0.42 -18.50 -5.37
N ALA A 12 0.26 -19.19 -4.46
CA ALA A 12 1.37 -18.60 -3.71
C ALA A 12 2.45 -18.05 -4.67
N GLY A 13 2.83 -16.78 -4.48
CA GLY A 13 3.80 -16.09 -5.33
C GLY A 13 3.21 -15.38 -6.56
N THR A 14 1.90 -15.45 -6.80
CA THR A 14 1.24 -14.58 -7.79
C THR A 14 1.43 -13.10 -7.40
N PRO A 15 1.95 -12.24 -8.28
CA PRO A 15 2.16 -10.83 -7.98
C PRO A 15 0.85 -10.05 -8.03
N GLN A 16 0.81 -8.92 -7.30
CA GLN A 16 -0.36 -8.03 -7.23
C GLN A 16 -0.33 -6.88 -8.25
N ASP A 17 0.80 -6.71 -8.94
CA ASP A 17 0.97 -5.86 -10.12
C ASP A 17 2.03 -6.45 -11.06
N SER A 18 2.23 -5.80 -12.20
CA SER A 18 3.21 -6.21 -13.22
C SER A 18 4.67 -5.83 -12.90
N ALA A 19 4.97 -5.21 -11.76
CA ALA A 19 6.31 -4.74 -11.40
C ALA A 19 6.73 -5.10 -9.96
N PRO A 20 6.56 -6.36 -9.52
CA PRO A 20 6.82 -6.76 -8.14
C PRO A 20 8.27 -6.46 -7.73
N GLY A 21 8.43 -5.72 -6.63
CA GLY A 21 9.73 -5.26 -6.13
C GLY A 21 10.13 -3.85 -6.58
N GLN A 22 9.37 -3.21 -7.47
CA GLN A 22 9.47 -1.77 -7.72
C GLN A 22 8.52 -0.99 -6.81
N TRP A 23 8.92 0.20 -6.39
CA TRP A 23 8.08 1.07 -5.58
C TRP A 23 7.30 2.03 -6.49
N ASP A 24 6.25 1.54 -7.13
CA ASP A 24 5.45 2.32 -8.09
C ASP A 24 3.95 2.45 -7.71
N VAL A 25 3.11 2.80 -8.69
CA VAL A 25 1.64 2.98 -8.56
C VAL A 25 0.83 2.10 -9.52
N LEU A 26 1.44 1.10 -10.16
CA LEU A 26 0.77 0.19 -11.09
C LEU A 26 -0.33 -0.62 -10.39
N TYR A 27 -0.06 -1.07 -9.17
CA TYR A 27 -1.03 -1.69 -8.26
C TYR A 27 -2.40 -1.02 -8.30
N TYR A 28 -2.49 0.30 -8.09
CA TYR A 28 -3.77 1.01 -8.00
C TYR A 28 -4.64 0.90 -9.24
N ASN A 29 -4.03 0.86 -10.44
CA ASN A 29 -4.79 0.67 -11.67
C ASN A 29 -5.13 -0.82 -11.88
N GLN A 30 -4.17 -1.70 -11.59
CA GLN A 30 -4.29 -3.14 -11.87
C GLN A 30 -5.23 -3.85 -10.87
N THR A 31 -5.42 -3.37 -9.64
CA THR A 31 -6.48 -3.87 -8.74
C THR A 31 -7.89 -3.60 -9.30
N MET A 32 -8.09 -2.49 -10.03
CA MET A 32 -9.38 -2.18 -10.65
C MET A 32 -9.57 -2.87 -12.00
N PHE A 33 -8.48 -3.02 -12.75
CA PHE A 33 -8.46 -3.58 -14.11
C PHE A 33 -7.29 -4.59 -14.25
N PRO A 34 -7.40 -5.79 -13.65
CA PRO A 34 -6.28 -6.71 -13.56
C PRO A 34 -5.90 -7.29 -14.93
N PRO A 35 -4.63 -7.18 -15.36
CA PRO A 35 -4.14 -7.87 -16.55
C PRO A 35 -3.92 -9.36 -16.25
N ALA A 36 -3.83 -10.16 -17.31
CA ALA A 36 -3.66 -11.62 -17.17
C ALA A 36 -2.37 -11.98 -16.39
N GLY A 37 -2.49 -12.90 -15.44
CA GLY A 37 -1.38 -13.35 -14.59
C GLY A 37 -1.15 -12.54 -13.32
N ILE A 38 -1.89 -11.45 -13.11
CA ILE A 38 -1.87 -10.64 -11.88
C ILE A 38 -3.02 -11.06 -10.96
N GLY A 39 -2.70 -11.26 -9.68
CA GLY A 39 -3.66 -11.55 -8.63
C GLY A 39 -4.22 -10.27 -8.01
N SER A 40 -5.44 -10.31 -7.49
CA SER A 40 -6.00 -9.21 -6.70
C SER A 40 -6.88 -9.79 -5.62
N PHE A 41 -6.62 -9.44 -4.36
CA PHE A 41 -7.44 -9.93 -3.26
C PHE A 41 -8.83 -9.28 -3.30
N ASP A 42 -9.87 -10.05 -2.99
CA ASP A 42 -11.26 -9.55 -2.96
C ASP A 42 -11.41 -8.31 -2.07
N ARG A 43 -10.61 -8.19 -1.01
CA ARG A 43 -10.62 -7.01 -0.13
C ARG A 43 -10.15 -5.76 -0.86
N ASP A 44 -9.04 -5.79 -1.57
CA ASP A 44 -8.52 -4.64 -2.31
C ASP A 44 -9.41 -4.26 -3.50
N VAL A 45 -9.98 -5.26 -4.19
CA VAL A 45 -11.01 -5.06 -5.21
C VAL A 45 -12.24 -4.35 -4.63
N ASN A 46 -12.71 -4.74 -3.43
CA ASN A 46 -13.87 -4.10 -2.80
C ASN A 46 -13.54 -2.70 -2.26
N LEU A 47 -12.36 -2.51 -1.64
CA LEU A 47 -11.91 -1.22 -1.12
C LEU A 47 -11.71 -0.19 -2.24
N SER A 48 -11.12 -0.57 -3.38
CA SER A 48 -10.96 0.31 -4.54
C SER A 48 -12.30 0.77 -5.13
N LYS A 49 -13.37 -0.03 -4.96
CA LYS A 49 -14.73 0.25 -5.44
C LYS A 49 -15.55 1.15 -4.52
N ASP A 50 -15.25 1.24 -3.22
CA ASP A 50 -16.02 2.09 -2.29
C ASP A 50 -15.85 3.60 -2.56
N GLN A 51 -16.88 4.22 -3.13
CA GLN A 51 -16.92 5.65 -3.47
C GLN A 51 -17.73 6.50 -2.48
N THR A 52 -18.11 5.98 -1.30
CA THR A 52 -18.82 6.75 -0.27
C THR A 52 -17.96 7.93 0.24
N SER A 53 -18.55 8.95 0.86
CA SER A 53 -17.80 10.12 1.36
C SER A 53 -16.70 9.76 2.37
N THR A 54 -16.84 8.63 3.06
CA THR A 54 -15.86 8.05 4.00
C THR A 54 -15.06 6.88 3.40
N GLY A 55 -15.39 6.44 2.18
CA GLY A 55 -14.81 5.28 1.53
C GLY A 55 -13.41 5.51 0.96
N VAL A 56 -12.57 4.48 1.04
CA VAL A 56 -11.15 4.57 0.62
C VAL A 56 -10.97 4.58 -0.90
N GLY A 57 -11.95 4.13 -1.68
CA GLY A 57 -11.85 3.94 -3.12
C GLY A 57 -11.70 5.23 -3.94
N ARG A 58 -12.03 6.40 -3.38
CA ARG A 58 -11.64 7.69 -3.98
C ARG A 58 -10.14 7.96 -3.84
N GLN A 59 -9.58 7.74 -2.65
CA GLN A 59 -8.15 7.92 -2.41
C GLN A 59 -7.32 6.88 -3.17
N PHE A 60 -7.78 5.62 -3.20
CA PHE A 60 -7.19 4.53 -3.96
C PHE A 60 -6.99 4.92 -5.44
N ARG A 61 -8.01 5.50 -6.07
CA ARG A 61 -7.94 5.94 -7.47
C ARG A 61 -7.11 7.22 -7.68
N SER A 62 -6.93 8.05 -6.65
CA SER A 62 -6.11 9.27 -6.75
C SER A 62 -4.61 9.00 -6.87
N PHE A 63 -4.17 7.78 -6.54
CA PHE A 63 -2.78 7.33 -6.69
C PHE A 63 -2.47 6.76 -8.08
N VAL A 64 -3.47 6.47 -8.92
CA VAL A 64 -3.26 5.97 -10.30
C VAL A 64 -2.43 6.99 -11.09
N GLY A 65 -1.22 6.59 -11.50
CA GLY A 65 -0.28 7.45 -12.21
C GLY A 65 0.33 8.59 -11.38
N ASN A 66 0.12 8.60 -10.06
CA ASN A 66 0.52 9.70 -9.17
C ASN A 66 1.50 9.25 -8.08
N GLN A 67 2.72 8.93 -8.51
CA GLN A 67 3.82 8.46 -7.65
C GLN A 67 4.11 9.41 -6.48
N GLY A 68 4.09 10.72 -6.70
CA GLY A 68 4.40 11.72 -5.68
C GLY A 68 3.35 11.75 -4.56
N ALA A 69 2.06 11.72 -4.90
CA ALA A 69 1.00 11.67 -3.91
C ALA A 69 1.00 10.35 -3.13
N TRP A 70 1.28 9.23 -3.81
CA TRP A 70 1.41 7.93 -3.15
C TRP A 70 2.58 7.93 -2.16
N GLY A 71 3.79 8.27 -2.59
CA GLY A 71 4.98 8.27 -1.74
C GLY A 71 4.83 9.16 -0.51
N ALA A 72 4.28 10.37 -0.66
CA ALA A 72 4.03 11.27 0.47
C ALA A 72 2.99 10.72 1.44
N SER A 73 1.89 10.12 0.93
CA SER A 73 0.83 9.53 1.75
C SER A 73 1.34 8.29 2.51
N PHE A 74 2.11 7.43 1.83
CA PHE A 74 2.71 6.25 2.43
C PHE A 74 3.70 6.62 3.53
N ALA A 75 4.63 7.55 3.28
CA ALA A 75 5.62 7.96 4.27
C ALA A 75 4.96 8.50 5.56
N SER A 76 3.92 9.33 5.41
CA SER A 76 3.14 9.85 6.54
C SER A 76 2.40 8.73 7.30
N ALA A 77 1.71 7.83 6.59
CA ALA A 77 1.00 6.72 7.20
C ALA A 77 1.96 5.72 7.89
N TRP A 78 3.13 5.47 7.31
CA TRP A 78 4.17 4.62 7.86
C TRP A 78 4.76 5.18 9.16
N GLN A 79 5.00 6.50 9.21
CA GLN A 79 5.43 7.16 10.45
C GLN A 79 4.41 6.96 11.58
N VAL A 80 3.11 7.10 11.31
CA VAL A 80 2.07 6.83 12.31
C VAL A 80 2.02 5.35 12.69
N LEU A 81 2.14 4.44 11.71
CA LEU A 81 2.11 2.99 11.92
C LEU A 81 3.23 2.51 12.84
N THR A 82 4.46 3.00 12.66
CA THR A 82 5.63 2.64 13.49
C THR A 82 5.56 3.14 14.93
N LEU A 83 4.65 4.06 15.25
CA LEU A 83 4.45 4.63 16.57
C LEU A 83 3.18 4.13 17.29
N LEU A 84 2.42 3.20 16.68
CA LEU A 84 1.23 2.65 17.32
C LEU A 84 1.56 1.95 18.63
N GLY A 85 0.84 2.33 19.69
CA GLY A 85 1.04 1.81 21.05
C GLY A 85 2.15 2.52 21.85
N VAL A 86 2.91 3.43 21.24
CA VAL A 86 3.87 4.28 21.96
C VAL A 86 3.12 5.50 22.54
N PRO A 87 3.22 5.78 23.86
CA PRO A 87 2.54 6.93 24.45
C PRO A 87 3.20 8.26 24.03
N SER A 88 2.43 9.35 24.09
CA SER A 88 2.82 10.65 23.51
C SER A 88 3.99 11.34 24.21
N ASP A 89 4.23 11.04 25.48
CA ASP A 89 5.41 11.48 26.22
C ASP A 89 6.68 10.77 25.76
N ALA A 90 6.60 9.47 25.48
CA ALA A 90 7.69 8.69 24.92
C ALA A 90 7.99 9.09 23.46
N THR A 91 6.98 9.35 22.61
CA THR A 91 7.23 9.82 21.24
C THR A 91 7.84 11.22 21.22
N ALA A 92 7.44 12.12 22.12
CA ALA A 92 7.98 13.48 22.22
C ALA A 92 9.50 13.56 22.53
N ILE A 93 10.09 12.50 23.10
CA ILE A 93 11.53 12.42 23.41
C ILE A 93 12.34 11.56 22.42
N MET A 94 11.70 10.98 21.40
CA MET A 94 12.39 10.20 20.37
C MET A 94 13.39 11.08 19.60
N ARG A 95 14.46 10.45 19.11
CA ARG A 95 15.42 11.10 18.21
C ARG A 95 15.05 10.78 16.78
N ASP A 96 14.96 11.82 15.96
CA ASP A 96 14.82 11.67 14.52
C ASP A 96 16.14 11.17 13.93
N CYS A 97 16.13 9.91 13.50
CA CYS A 97 17.25 9.25 12.83
C CYS A 97 17.00 9.09 11.32
N THR A 98 15.99 9.75 10.73
CA THR A 98 15.61 9.58 9.31
C THR A 98 16.78 9.76 8.35
N VAL A 99 17.76 10.59 8.72
CA VAL A 99 19.02 10.80 7.98
C VAL A 99 19.89 9.54 7.77
N VAL A 100 19.69 8.46 8.52
CA VAL A 100 20.41 7.17 8.32
C VAL A 100 19.70 6.24 7.33
N VAL A 101 18.47 6.57 6.92
CA VAL A 101 17.75 5.86 5.87
C VAL A 101 18.27 6.37 4.52
N SER A 102 18.77 5.47 3.67
CA SER A 102 19.18 5.80 2.31
C SER A 102 18.02 6.40 1.53
N ALA A 103 18.30 7.37 0.64
CA ALA A 103 17.29 7.93 -0.26
C ALA A 103 16.53 6.81 -1.00
N PRO A 104 15.18 6.86 -1.05
CA PRO A 104 14.40 5.78 -1.65
C PRO A 104 14.60 5.77 -3.17
N PHE A 105 15.06 4.63 -3.69
CA PHE A 105 15.03 4.19 -5.09
C PHE A 105 15.51 5.21 -6.15
N SER A 106 16.79 5.12 -6.49
CA SER A 106 17.42 5.76 -7.65
C SER A 106 17.08 5.08 -8.98
#